data_AF-A0A179BMP3-F1
#
_entry.id   AF-A0A179BMP3-F1
#
_cell.length_a   1.000
_cell.length_b   1.000
_cell.length_c   1.000
_cell.angle_alpha   90.00
_cell.angle_beta   90.00
_cell.angle_gamma   90.00
#
_symmetry.space_group_name_H-M   'P 1'
#
loop_
_entity.id
_entity.type
_entity.pdbx_description
1 polymer ?
#
loop_
_entity_poly.entity_id
_entity_poly.type
_entity_poly.pdbx_seq_one_letter_code
_entity_poly.pdbx_strand_id
1 'polypeptide(L)'
;MILKKRDIAWRKLAAMELELLKDCQLTDQHRKKVDQAAYQLKAGNQAEESIAYDLNLRNRETNNWILVHDLRLVDGDDVAQIDHLLIVRTLDFFVLETKNFSGGVSIASNGEFEAIRLDGTTYPIQSPIAQNDRHIVLLRRLIRKYQLLPSRLGFTKARYHNYVLISARGRILKSADAHFSQVVKSDLFFQEVEQFKANLDVAESLKRLPNIVSQDTLRQIGEAIVSWHVPPERPDYRKHWGITKAELTPRQETAGTDDQNSTINSSSSNTDYFCFACRHSITRAEAKFCFDRSKRFGGKAYCRDHQASIPRRSQRSERY
;
A
#
# COMPACT_ATOMS: atom_id res chain seq x y z
N MET A 1 -0.24 -17.91 -11.14
CA MET A 1 0.89 -17.21 -11.84
C MET A 1 0.85 -15.72 -11.54
N ILE A 2 1.98 -15.10 -11.21
CA ILE A 2 2.07 -13.64 -10.97
C ILE A 2 2.76 -13.02 -12.18
N LEU A 3 2.05 -12.25 -12.99
CA LEU A 3 2.62 -11.65 -14.21
C LEU A 3 3.14 -10.22 -14.00
N LYS A 4 2.59 -9.50 -13.02
CA LYS A 4 3.08 -8.18 -12.63
C LYS A 4 3.11 -8.08 -11.11
N LYS A 5 4.31 -7.85 -10.57
CA LYS A 5 4.50 -7.53 -9.15
C LYS A 5 4.13 -6.06 -8.89
N ARG A 6 3.93 -5.72 -7.62
CA ARG A 6 3.69 -4.34 -7.21
C ARG A 6 4.82 -3.42 -7.69
N ASP A 7 4.45 -2.25 -8.19
CA ASP A 7 5.39 -1.20 -8.56
C ASP A 7 5.60 -0.26 -7.37
N ILE A 8 6.74 -0.43 -6.70
CA ILE A 8 7.11 0.35 -5.53
C ILE A 8 8.11 1.47 -5.83
N ALA A 9 8.61 1.58 -7.06
CA ALA A 9 9.71 2.48 -7.38
C ALA A 9 9.28 3.94 -7.25
N TRP A 10 8.17 4.31 -7.90
CA TRP A 10 7.64 5.67 -7.82
C TRP A 10 7.16 6.01 -6.41
N ARG A 11 6.58 5.05 -5.67
CA ARG A 11 6.15 5.23 -4.28
C ARG A 11 7.32 5.56 -3.35
N LYS A 12 8.47 4.90 -3.54
CA LYS A 12 9.71 5.20 -2.80
C LYS A 12 10.20 6.62 -3.07
N LEU A 13 10.24 7.03 -4.34
CA LEU A 13 10.67 8.38 -4.71
C LEU A 13 9.71 9.46 -4.18
N ALA A 14 8.41 9.21 -4.23
CA ALA A 14 7.38 10.08 -3.67
C ALA A 14 7.53 10.21 -2.14
N ALA A 15 7.77 9.11 -1.44
CA ALA A 15 8.00 9.12 0.00
C ALA A 15 9.29 9.90 0.36
N MET A 16 10.39 9.67 -0.36
CA MET A 16 11.64 10.41 -0.15
C MET A 16 11.46 11.92 -0.34
N GLU A 17 10.70 12.34 -1.36
CA GLU A 17 10.40 13.75 -1.58
C GLU A 17 9.60 14.37 -0.44
N LEU A 18 8.57 13.67 0.05
CA LEU A 18 7.79 14.15 1.18
C LEU A 18 8.62 14.25 2.46
N GLU A 19 9.53 13.30 2.72
CA GLU A 19 10.45 13.39 3.86
C GLU A 19 11.42 14.57 3.72
N LEU A 20 12.01 14.79 2.54
CA LEU A 20 12.87 15.95 2.29
C LEU A 20 12.11 17.28 2.51
N LEU A 21 10.83 17.34 2.13
CA LEU A 21 10.00 18.53 2.33
C LEU A 21 9.70 18.80 3.82
N LYS A 22 9.63 17.77 4.66
CA LYS A 22 9.42 17.97 6.11
C LYS A 22 10.58 18.70 6.76
N ASP A 23 11.79 18.49 6.26
CA ASP A 23 13.02 19.13 6.71
C ASP A 23 13.19 20.57 6.21
N CYS A 24 12.29 21.05 5.34
CA CYS A 24 12.29 22.39 4.79
C CYS A 24 11.52 23.40 5.66
N GLN A 25 11.77 24.70 5.47
CA GLN A 25 11.06 25.83 6.09
C GLN A 25 9.70 26.11 5.42
N LEU A 26 8.85 25.09 5.35
CA LEU A 26 7.50 25.21 4.80
C LEU A 26 6.62 26.13 5.66
N THR A 27 5.74 26.89 5.00
CA THR A 27 4.58 27.50 5.66
C THR A 27 3.72 26.44 6.37
N ASP A 28 2.96 26.83 7.39
CA ASP A 28 2.08 25.90 8.13
C ASP A 28 1.08 25.19 7.21
N GLN A 29 0.58 25.89 6.19
CA GLN A 29 -0.33 25.32 5.20
C GLN A 29 0.37 24.24 4.37
N HIS A 30 1.56 24.49 3.84
CA HIS A 30 2.32 23.51 3.07
C HIS A 30 2.78 22.33 3.93
N ARG A 31 3.16 22.57 5.18
CA ARG A 31 3.53 21.52 6.14
C ARG A 31 2.37 20.56 6.36
N LYS A 32 1.16 21.07 6.64
CA LYS A 32 -0.05 20.23 6.80
C LYS A 32 -0.32 19.37 5.56
N LYS A 33 -0.17 19.93 4.35
CA LYS A 33 -0.35 19.18 3.09
C LYS A 33 0.70 18.07 2.93
N VAL A 34 1.97 18.36 3.20
CA VAL A 34 3.06 17.38 3.15
C VAL A 34 2.83 16.25 4.15
N ASP A 35 2.49 16.58 5.39
CA ASP A 35 2.23 15.59 6.44
C ASP A 35 1.04 14.71 6.10
N GLN A 36 -0.04 15.30 5.60
CA GLN A 36 -1.22 14.57 5.16
C GLN A 36 -0.91 13.63 3.99
N ALA A 37 -0.17 14.09 2.99
CA ALA A 37 0.20 13.25 1.84
C ALA A 37 1.17 12.13 2.24
N ALA A 38 2.13 12.40 3.13
CA ALA A 38 3.05 11.39 3.66
C ALA A 38 2.29 10.31 4.43
N TYR A 39 1.32 10.72 5.25
CA TYR A 39 0.43 9.80 5.96
C TYR A 39 -0.40 8.95 4.98
N GLN A 40 -1.06 9.58 4.00
CA GLN A 40 -1.90 8.89 3.01
C GLN A 40 -1.09 7.92 2.14
N LEU A 41 0.08 8.33 1.64
CA LEU A 41 0.97 7.49 0.85
C LEU A 41 1.42 6.26 1.64
N LYS A 42 1.84 6.45 2.90
CA LYS A 42 2.26 5.35 3.78
C LYS A 42 1.10 4.41 4.09
N ALA A 43 -0.06 4.95 4.47
CA ALA A 43 -1.23 4.16 4.85
C ALA A 43 -1.80 3.36 3.66
N GLY A 44 -1.84 3.95 2.46
CA GLY A 44 -2.23 3.28 1.22
C GLY A 44 -1.24 2.18 0.84
N ASN A 45 0.06 2.51 0.81
CA ASN A 45 1.08 1.54 0.44
C ASN A 45 1.11 0.32 1.38
N GLN A 46 0.93 0.50 2.68
CA GLN A 46 0.88 -0.60 3.66
C GLN A 46 -0.36 -1.48 3.47
N ALA A 47 -1.52 -0.88 3.17
CA ALA A 47 -2.74 -1.65 2.94
C ALA A 47 -2.62 -2.51 1.68
N GLU A 48 -2.21 -1.91 0.56
CA GLU A 48 -1.96 -2.64 -0.69
C GLU A 48 -0.86 -3.71 -0.54
N GLU A 49 0.16 -3.46 0.28
CA GLU A 49 1.21 -4.44 0.55
C GLU A 49 0.69 -5.69 1.25
N SER A 50 -0.10 -5.49 2.31
CA SER A 50 -0.70 -6.58 3.07
C SER A 50 -1.60 -7.43 2.17
N ILE A 51 -2.45 -6.80 1.36
CA ILE A 51 -3.37 -7.50 0.47
C ILE A 51 -2.61 -8.24 -0.62
N ALA A 52 -1.62 -7.59 -1.24
CA ALA A 52 -0.81 -8.26 -2.25
C ALA A 52 -0.03 -9.44 -1.69
N TYR A 53 0.44 -9.39 -0.44
CA TYR A 53 1.04 -10.54 0.22
C TYR A 53 0.08 -11.73 0.28
N ASP A 54 -1.14 -11.52 0.77
CA ASP A 54 -2.16 -12.57 0.88
C ASP A 54 -2.54 -13.14 -0.49
N LEU A 55 -2.77 -12.26 -1.48
CA LEU A 55 -3.07 -12.66 -2.86
C LEU A 55 -1.93 -13.48 -3.47
N ASN A 56 -0.68 -13.06 -3.26
CA ASN A 56 0.50 -13.76 -3.77
C ASN A 56 0.66 -15.13 -3.13
N LEU A 57 0.44 -15.25 -1.82
CA LEU A 57 0.51 -16.52 -1.11
C LEU A 57 -0.49 -17.51 -1.72
N ARG A 58 -1.76 -17.11 -1.86
CA ARG A 58 -2.79 -18.02 -2.40
C ARG A 58 -2.60 -18.35 -3.87
N ASN A 59 -2.12 -17.39 -4.65
CA ASN A 59 -1.84 -17.61 -6.07
C ASN A 59 -0.64 -18.54 -6.32
N ARG A 60 0.24 -18.77 -5.34
CA ARG A 60 1.32 -19.77 -5.46
C ARG A 60 0.80 -21.21 -5.37
N GLU A 61 -0.35 -21.40 -4.73
CA GLU A 61 -1.01 -22.71 -4.61
C GLU A 61 -1.72 -23.14 -5.90
N THR A 62 -1.79 -22.29 -6.93
CA THR A 62 -2.49 -22.61 -8.17
C THR A 62 -1.89 -21.97 -9.44
N ASN A 63 -1.86 -22.76 -10.51
CA ASN A 63 -1.50 -22.28 -11.85
C ASN A 63 -2.71 -21.85 -12.69
N ASN A 64 -3.92 -21.91 -12.13
CA ASN A 64 -5.14 -21.58 -12.86
C ASN A 64 -5.52 -20.09 -12.79
N TRP A 65 -4.69 -19.28 -12.14
CA TRP A 65 -4.92 -17.87 -11.89
C TRP A 65 -3.79 -17.02 -12.44
N ILE A 66 -4.14 -15.82 -12.90
CA ILE A 66 -3.22 -14.72 -13.22
C ILE A 66 -3.43 -13.63 -12.19
N LEU A 67 -2.34 -13.17 -11.60
CA LEU A 67 -2.34 -12.02 -10.70
C LEU A 67 -1.47 -10.91 -11.28
N VAL A 68 -2.06 -9.72 -11.38
CA VAL A 68 -1.43 -8.50 -11.87
C VAL A 68 -1.66 -7.40 -10.84
N HIS A 69 -0.60 -6.82 -10.29
CA HIS A 69 -0.69 -5.72 -9.34
C HIS A 69 -0.35 -4.37 -9.98
N ASP A 70 -0.91 -3.28 -9.45
CA ASP A 70 -0.65 -1.89 -9.85
C ASP A 70 -0.80 -1.69 -11.36
N LEU A 71 -1.92 -2.15 -11.92
CA LEU A 71 -2.19 -2.05 -13.35
C LEU A 71 -2.80 -0.68 -13.66
N ARG A 72 -2.02 0.17 -14.31
CA ARG A 72 -2.47 1.44 -14.85
C ARG A 72 -2.75 1.33 -16.34
N LEU A 73 -3.98 1.62 -16.75
CA LEU A 73 -4.46 1.59 -18.14
C LEU A 73 -4.79 3.02 -18.59
N VAL A 74 -4.48 3.34 -19.84
CA VAL A 74 -4.74 4.66 -20.46
C VAL A 74 -5.35 4.46 -21.85
N ASP A 75 -6.41 5.20 -22.17
CA ASP A 75 -7.03 5.21 -23.51
C ASP A 75 -7.65 6.58 -23.78
N GLY A 76 -6.92 7.44 -24.49
CA GLY A 76 -7.23 8.87 -24.59
C GLY A 76 -7.01 9.56 -23.26
N ASP A 77 -8.00 10.35 -22.84
CA ASP A 77 -7.99 11.07 -21.56
C ASP A 77 -8.44 10.21 -20.36
N ASP A 78 -8.96 9.00 -20.63
CA ASP A 78 -9.42 8.09 -19.59
C ASP A 78 -8.27 7.27 -18.99
N VAL A 79 -8.22 7.22 -17.66
CA VAL A 79 -7.22 6.46 -16.90
C VAL A 79 -7.92 5.55 -15.89
N ALA A 80 -7.45 4.31 -15.78
CA ALA A 80 -7.84 3.38 -14.73
C ALA A 80 -6.62 2.91 -13.97
N GLN A 81 -6.71 2.94 -12.64
CA GLN A 81 -5.71 2.40 -11.73
C GLN A 81 -6.32 1.20 -11.01
N ILE A 82 -5.95 -0.01 -11.41
CA ILE A 82 -6.42 -1.24 -10.78
C ILE A 82 -5.34 -1.72 -9.82
N ASP A 83 -5.63 -1.70 -8.52
CA ASP A 83 -4.67 -2.12 -7.50
C ASP A 83 -4.28 -3.57 -7.71
N HIS A 84 -5.27 -4.47 -7.82
CA HIS A 84 -5.04 -5.87 -8.12
C HIS A 84 -6.07 -6.42 -9.10
N LEU A 85 -5.60 -7.07 -10.15
CA LEU A 85 -6.41 -7.80 -11.12
C LEU A 85 -6.11 -9.30 -10.98
N LEU A 86 -7.14 -10.08 -10.69
CA LEU A 86 -7.10 -11.54 -10.67
C LEU A 86 -7.94 -12.08 -11.82
N ILE A 87 -7.36 -12.95 -12.65
CA ILE A 87 -8.04 -13.57 -13.79
C ILE A 87 -7.96 -15.09 -13.63
N VAL A 88 -9.08 -15.77 -13.76
CA VAL A 88 -9.14 -17.24 -13.65
C VAL A 88 -9.53 -17.88 -14.98
N ARG A 89 -9.35 -19.20 -15.10
CA ARG A 89 -9.57 -19.94 -16.36
C ARG A 89 -10.96 -19.81 -16.98
N THR A 90 -11.99 -19.46 -16.22
CA THR A 90 -13.36 -19.22 -16.70
C THR A 90 -13.59 -17.81 -17.27
N LEU A 91 -12.51 -17.03 -17.45
CA LEU A 91 -12.54 -15.62 -17.88
C LEU A 91 -13.36 -14.73 -16.93
N ASP A 92 -13.30 -15.05 -15.64
CA ASP A 92 -13.74 -14.16 -14.58
C ASP A 92 -12.57 -13.24 -14.19
N PHE A 93 -12.78 -11.94 -14.35
CA PHE A 93 -11.85 -10.86 -14.02
C PHE A 93 -12.29 -10.23 -12.70
N PHE A 94 -11.58 -10.52 -11.63
CA PHE A 94 -11.78 -9.89 -10.34
C PHE A 94 -10.93 -8.62 -10.27
N VAL A 95 -11.60 -7.48 -10.29
CA VAL A 95 -10.98 -6.16 -10.20
C VAL A 95 -11.09 -5.71 -8.75
N LEU A 96 -9.96 -5.70 -8.06
CA LEU A 96 -9.90 -5.50 -6.62
C LEU A 96 -9.35 -4.10 -6.31
N GLU A 97 -10.17 -3.28 -5.67
CA GLU A 97 -9.78 -1.96 -5.12
C GLU A 97 -9.39 -2.13 -3.66
N THR A 98 -8.27 -1.54 -3.23
CA THR A 98 -7.84 -1.56 -1.83
C THR A 98 -8.23 -0.27 -1.13
N LYS A 99 -8.92 -0.37 0.01
CA LYS A 99 -9.18 0.78 0.88
C LYS A 99 -8.71 0.52 2.31
N ASN A 100 -8.16 1.56 2.91
CA ASN A 100 -7.76 1.54 4.31
C ASN A 100 -8.54 2.61 5.08
N PHE A 101 -9.46 2.16 5.94
CA PHE A 101 -10.20 3.03 6.82
C PHE A 101 -9.85 2.71 8.27
N SER A 102 -9.13 3.64 8.92
CA SER A 102 -8.58 3.44 10.26
C SER A 102 -9.66 3.22 11.33
N GLY A 103 -10.77 3.96 11.29
CA GLY A 103 -11.93 3.72 12.17
C GLY A 103 -12.98 2.77 11.55
N GLY A 104 -12.91 2.53 10.25
CA GLY A 104 -13.85 1.70 9.49
C GLY A 104 -14.67 2.47 8.47
N VAL A 105 -15.61 1.78 7.85
CA VAL A 105 -16.52 2.32 6.82
C VAL A 105 -17.94 1.88 7.12
N SER A 106 -18.89 2.79 6.98
CA SER A 106 -20.32 2.49 6.97
C SER A 106 -20.88 2.56 5.56
N ILE A 107 -21.84 1.70 5.27
CA ILE A 107 -22.56 1.65 3.99
C ILE A 107 -24.06 1.67 4.31
N ALA A 108 -24.72 2.74 3.88
CA ALA A 108 -26.16 2.89 4.02
C ALA A 108 -26.90 2.03 2.98
N SER A 109 -28.20 1.77 3.20
CA SER A 109 -29.03 0.96 2.31
C SER A 109 -29.16 1.55 0.89
N ASN A 110 -29.08 2.88 0.75
CA ASN A 110 -29.05 3.58 -0.54
C ASN A 110 -27.70 3.51 -1.26
N GLY A 111 -26.66 2.92 -0.64
CA GLY A 111 -25.32 2.80 -1.21
C GLY A 111 -24.40 3.99 -0.95
N GLU A 112 -24.77 4.92 -0.07
CA GLU A 112 -23.87 5.96 0.41
C GLU A 112 -22.80 5.38 1.34
N PHE A 113 -21.57 5.86 1.20
CA PHE A 113 -20.42 5.44 2.00
C PHE A 113 -20.01 6.57 2.94
N GLU A 114 -19.74 6.24 4.20
CA GLU A 114 -19.08 7.16 5.13
C GLU A 114 -17.84 6.50 5.74
N ALA A 115 -16.76 7.26 5.82
CA ALA A 115 -15.57 6.84 6.55
C ALA A 115 -15.72 7.21 8.04
N ILE A 116 -15.33 6.27 8.90
CA ILE A 116 -15.40 6.42 10.36
C ILE A 116 -14.02 6.84 10.86
N ARG A 117 -13.96 7.94 11.63
CA ARG A 117 -12.76 8.40 12.31
C ARG A 117 -12.53 7.60 13.61
N LEU A 118 -11.33 7.71 14.17
CA LEU A 118 -10.99 7.05 15.43
C LEU A 118 -11.80 7.56 16.64
N ASP A 119 -12.29 8.80 16.57
CA ASP A 119 -13.18 9.41 17.56
C ASP A 119 -14.66 8.99 17.38
N GLY A 120 -14.96 8.15 16.39
CA GLY A 120 -16.31 7.66 16.08
C GLY A 120 -17.13 8.58 15.18
N THR A 121 -16.66 9.78 14.85
CA THR A 121 -17.36 10.66 13.90
C THR A 121 -17.27 10.11 12.48
N THR A 122 -18.32 10.30 11.69
CA THR A 122 -18.35 9.90 10.28
C THR A 122 -18.22 11.10 9.34
N TYR A 123 -17.82 10.84 8.10
CA TYR A 123 -17.88 11.82 7.02
C TYR A 123 -18.12 11.13 5.69
N PRO A 124 -18.90 11.75 4.77
CA PRO A 124 -19.23 11.14 3.50
C PRO A 124 -17.99 10.99 2.63
N ILE A 125 -17.93 9.88 1.89
CA ILE A 125 -16.89 9.60 0.90
C ILE A 125 -17.51 9.17 -0.41
N GLN A 126 -16.77 9.32 -1.51
CA GLN A 126 -17.17 8.73 -2.78
C GLN A 126 -17.22 7.21 -2.67
N SER A 127 -18.20 6.59 -3.33
CA SER A 127 -18.35 5.13 -3.37
C SER A 127 -17.12 4.47 -4.00
N PRO A 128 -16.37 3.64 -3.25
CA PRO A 128 -15.25 2.87 -3.81
C PRO A 128 -15.72 1.87 -4.88
N ILE A 129 -16.96 1.38 -4.78
CA ILE A 129 -17.57 0.51 -5.78
C ILE A 129 -17.70 1.27 -7.10
N ALA A 130 -18.29 2.47 -7.08
CA ALA A 130 -18.45 3.29 -8.28
C ALA A 130 -17.11 3.75 -8.86
N GLN A 131 -16.08 3.94 -8.03
CA GLN A 131 -14.71 4.18 -8.48
C GLN A 131 -14.18 2.97 -9.26
N ASN A 132 -14.29 1.77 -8.70
CA ASN A 132 -13.78 0.55 -9.32
C ASN A 132 -14.59 0.13 -10.57
N ASP A 133 -15.90 0.45 -10.62
CA ASP A 133 -16.72 0.25 -11.83
C ASP A 133 -16.20 1.06 -13.02
N ARG A 134 -15.73 2.29 -12.79
CA ARG A 134 -15.10 3.10 -13.85
C ARG A 134 -13.83 2.42 -14.37
N HIS A 135 -13.03 1.82 -13.50
CA HIS A 135 -11.87 1.04 -13.92
C HIS A 135 -12.26 -0.18 -14.78
N ILE A 136 -13.31 -0.90 -14.38
CA ILE A 136 -13.86 -2.04 -15.13
C ILE A 136 -14.34 -1.61 -16.51
N VAL A 137 -15.00 -0.44 -16.64
CA VAL A 137 -15.45 0.08 -17.94
C VAL A 137 -14.27 0.26 -18.89
N LEU A 138 -13.16 0.86 -18.45
CA LEU A 138 -11.98 1.04 -19.28
C LEU A 138 -11.30 -0.31 -19.62
N LEU A 139 -11.13 -1.20 -18.64
CA LEU A 139 -10.60 -2.55 -18.90
C LEU A 139 -11.43 -3.30 -19.95
N ARG A 140 -12.76 -3.26 -19.82
CA ARG A 140 -13.69 -3.86 -20.79
C ARG A 140 -13.56 -3.25 -22.18
N ARG A 141 -13.39 -1.93 -22.26
CA ARG A 141 -13.20 -1.21 -23.52
C ARG A 141 -11.93 -1.68 -24.22
N LEU A 142 -10.82 -1.75 -23.51
CA LEU A 142 -9.54 -2.24 -24.08
C LEU A 142 -9.59 -3.71 -24.50
N ILE A 143 -10.17 -4.59 -23.66
CA ILE A 143 -10.35 -6.01 -24.00
C ILE A 143 -11.13 -6.19 -25.31
N ARG A 144 -12.18 -5.39 -25.53
CA ARG A 144 -12.96 -5.41 -26.77
C ARG A 144 -12.20 -4.80 -27.96
N LYS A 145 -11.59 -3.63 -27.75
CA LYS A 145 -10.83 -2.88 -28.76
C LYS A 145 -9.74 -3.75 -29.39
N TYR A 146 -9.01 -4.49 -28.56
CA TYR A 146 -7.93 -5.38 -29.00
C TYR A 146 -8.36 -6.83 -29.24
N GLN A 147 -9.66 -7.13 -29.16
CA GLN A 147 -10.22 -8.48 -29.40
C GLN A 147 -9.48 -9.57 -28.60
N LEU A 148 -9.16 -9.27 -27.34
CA LEU A 148 -8.20 -10.06 -26.57
C LEU A 148 -8.70 -11.48 -26.24
N LEU A 149 -10.02 -11.66 -26.11
CA LEU A 149 -10.60 -12.93 -25.71
C LEU A 149 -10.70 -13.88 -26.90
N PRO A 150 -10.40 -15.17 -26.73
CA PRO A 150 -10.52 -16.15 -27.82
C PRO A 150 -11.97 -16.25 -28.28
N SER A 151 -12.23 -16.07 -29.57
CA SER A 151 -13.56 -16.28 -30.13
C SER A 151 -13.82 -17.78 -30.32
N ARG A 152 -14.71 -18.37 -29.50
CA ARG A 152 -15.20 -19.75 -29.69
C ARG A 152 -16.68 -19.72 -30.04
N LEU A 153 -16.99 -19.90 -31.32
CA LEU A 153 -18.35 -19.86 -31.87
C LEU A 153 -19.18 -18.63 -31.42
N GLY A 154 -18.53 -17.50 -31.08
CA GLY A 154 -19.21 -16.29 -30.60
C GLY A 154 -19.70 -16.31 -29.14
N PHE A 155 -19.41 -17.36 -28.36
CA PHE A 155 -19.95 -17.53 -26.99
C PHE A 155 -19.02 -17.10 -25.86
N THR A 156 -17.74 -16.84 -26.15
CA THR A 156 -16.77 -16.47 -25.11
C THR A 156 -17.12 -15.11 -24.50
N LYS A 157 -17.51 -15.10 -23.22
CA LYS A 157 -17.90 -13.88 -22.50
C LYS A 157 -17.12 -13.74 -21.21
N ALA A 158 -16.27 -12.72 -21.14
CA ALA A 158 -15.67 -12.31 -19.88
C ALA A 158 -16.71 -11.80 -18.88
N ARG A 159 -16.53 -12.19 -17.62
CA ARG A 159 -17.28 -11.65 -16.47
C ARG A 159 -16.35 -10.78 -15.65
N TYR A 160 -16.87 -9.70 -15.10
CA TYR A 160 -16.11 -8.74 -14.31
C TYR A 160 -16.74 -8.66 -12.94
N HIS A 161 -15.92 -8.87 -11.92
CA HIS A 161 -16.33 -8.82 -10.52
C HIS A 161 -15.66 -7.63 -9.86
N ASN A 162 -16.47 -6.67 -9.45
CA ASN A 162 -16.03 -5.52 -8.69
C ASN A 162 -15.92 -5.94 -7.23
N TYR A 163 -14.75 -5.83 -6.62
CA TYR A 163 -14.56 -6.02 -5.19
C TYR A 163 -13.80 -4.85 -4.58
N VAL A 164 -14.26 -4.44 -3.39
CA VAL A 164 -13.58 -3.45 -2.56
C VAL A 164 -13.07 -4.17 -1.33
N LEU A 165 -11.76 -4.25 -1.21
CA LEU A 165 -11.06 -4.90 -0.12
C LEU A 165 -10.70 -3.87 0.95
N ILE A 166 -11.37 -3.96 2.09
CA ILE A 166 -11.06 -3.15 3.27
C ILE A 166 -9.94 -3.85 4.04
N SER A 167 -8.93 -3.09 4.47
CA SER A 167 -7.85 -3.61 5.30
C SER A 167 -8.41 -4.41 6.50
N ALA A 168 -7.74 -5.50 6.88
CA ALA A 168 -8.22 -6.42 7.91
C ALA A 168 -8.47 -5.77 9.30
N ARG A 169 -7.93 -4.57 9.55
CA ARG A 169 -8.18 -3.81 10.79
C ARG A 169 -9.44 -2.96 10.74
N GLY A 170 -9.89 -2.58 9.54
CA GLY A 170 -11.09 -1.77 9.36
C GLY A 170 -12.37 -2.53 9.71
N ARG A 171 -13.30 -1.81 10.34
CA ARG A 171 -14.67 -2.30 10.53
C ARG A 171 -15.49 -1.99 9.28
N ILE A 172 -16.40 -2.89 8.92
CA ILE A 172 -17.39 -2.67 7.87
C ILE A 172 -18.76 -2.71 8.55
N LEU A 173 -19.43 -1.58 8.60
CA LEU A 173 -20.80 -1.48 9.09
C LEU A 173 -21.72 -1.41 7.87
N LYS A 174 -22.64 -2.35 7.75
CA LYS A 174 -23.65 -2.38 6.68
C LYS A 174 -25.02 -2.23 7.34
N SER A 175 -25.92 -1.45 6.75
CA SER A 175 -27.34 -1.53 7.14
C SER A 175 -27.85 -2.97 6.92
N ALA A 176 -28.81 -3.42 7.73
CA ALA A 176 -29.29 -4.80 7.69
C ALA A 176 -29.78 -5.23 6.29
N ASP A 177 -30.38 -4.30 5.55
CA ASP A 177 -30.93 -4.51 4.21
C ASP A 177 -29.92 -4.21 3.08
N ALA A 178 -28.67 -3.88 3.43
CA ALA A 178 -27.68 -3.44 2.47
C ALA A 178 -26.98 -4.63 1.80
N HIS A 179 -27.32 -4.91 0.54
CA HIS A 179 -26.77 -6.01 -0.25
C HIS A 179 -25.42 -5.69 -0.93
N PHE A 180 -24.41 -5.27 -0.14
CA PHE A 180 -23.06 -4.96 -0.65
C PHE A 180 -22.05 -6.08 -0.37
N SER A 181 -22.29 -7.28 -0.92
CA SER A 181 -21.40 -8.44 -0.74
C SER A 181 -20.01 -8.23 -1.36
N GLN A 182 -19.88 -7.29 -2.30
CA GLN A 182 -18.59 -6.94 -2.91
C GLN A 182 -17.64 -6.15 -2.00
N VAL A 183 -18.11 -5.62 -0.86
CA VAL A 183 -17.26 -4.94 0.12
C VAL A 183 -16.92 -5.91 1.23
N VAL A 184 -15.67 -6.34 1.26
CA VAL A 184 -15.20 -7.43 2.11
C VAL A 184 -13.93 -7.04 2.83
N LYS A 185 -13.66 -7.67 3.97
CA LYS A 185 -12.35 -7.55 4.60
C LYS A 185 -11.34 -8.37 3.81
N SER A 186 -10.13 -7.86 3.67
CA SER A 186 -9.10 -8.47 2.83
C SER A 186 -8.74 -9.90 3.24
N ASP A 187 -8.71 -10.18 4.54
CA ASP A 187 -8.44 -11.50 5.13
C ASP A 187 -9.54 -12.53 4.85
N LEU A 188 -10.78 -12.06 4.59
CA LEU A 188 -11.93 -12.91 4.28
C LEU A 188 -12.21 -13.05 2.78
N PHE A 189 -11.55 -12.27 1.91
CA PHE A 189 -11.80 -12.26 0.47
C PHE A 189 -11.79 -13.64 -0.17
N PHE A 190 -10.81 -14.48 0.18
CA PHE A 190 -10.73 -15.81 -0.41
C PHE A 190 -11.79 -16.78 0.09
N GLN A 191 -12.27 -16.59 1.33
CA GLN A 191 -13.42 -17.35 1.81
C GLN A 191 -14.66 -16.99 0.97
N GLU A 192 -14.85 -15.71 0.64
CA GLU A 192 -15.93 -15.25 -0.24
C GLU A 192 -15.79 -15.81 -1.66
N VAL A 193 -14.57 -15.89 -2.21
CA VAL A 193 -14.33 -16.50 -3.52
C VAL A 193 -14.65 -18.00 -3.51
N GLU A 194 -14.27 -18.73 -2.45
CA GLU A 194 -14.60 -20.16 -2.33
C GLU A 194 -16.09 -20.39 -2.10
N GLN A 195 -16.75 -19.57 -1.28
CA GLN A 195 -18.20 -19.60 -1.10
C GLN A 195 -18.94 -19.26 -2.39
N PHE A 196 -18.47 -18.27 -3.14
CA PHE A 196 -19.00 -17.94 -4.45
C PHE A 196 -18.89 -19.14 -5.39
N LYS A 197 -17.77 -19.86 -5.41
CA LYS A 197 -17.62 -21.09 -6.22
C LYS A 197 -18.57 -22.20 -5.75
N ALA A 198 -18.70 -22.39 -4.44
CA ALA A 198 -19.53 -23.44 -3.84
C ALA A 198 -21.04 -23.18 -4.04
N ASN A 199 -21.47 -21.92 -4.04
CA ASN A 199 -22.87 -21.51 -4.21
C ASN A 199 -23.30 -21.43 -5.68
N LEU A 200 -22.42 -21.74 -6.63
CA LEU A 200 -22.83 -21.88 -8.03
C LEU A 200 -23.60 -23.20 -8.18
N ASP A 201 -24.90 -23.09 -8.39
CA ASP A 201 -25.71 -24.23 -8.79
C ASP A 201 -25.13 -24.87 -10.08
N VAL A 202 -25.39 -26.18 -10.23
CA VAL A 202 -24.91 -27.02 -11.34
C VAL A 202 -25.22 -26.37 -12.68
N ALA A 203 -26.40 -25.77 -12.84
CA ALA A 203 -26.79 -25.06 -14.06
C ALA A 203 -25.89 -23.84 -14.35
N GLU A 204 -25.54 -23.05 -13.34
CA GLU A 204 -24.68 -21.87 -13.49
C GLU A 204 -23.22 -22.28 -13.73
N SER A 205 -22.76 -23.36 -13.10
CA SER A 205 -21.45 -23.96 -13.36
C SER A 205 -21.31 -24.45 -14.81
N LEU A 206 -22.35 -25.12 -15.35
CA LEU A 206 -22.38 -25.56 -16.75
C LEU A 206 -22.31 -24.40 -17.75
N LYS A 207 -22.95 -23.26 -17.46
CA LYS A 207 -22.84 -22.04 -18.29
C LYS A 207 -21.43 -21.43 -18.34
N ARG A 208 -20.52 -21.83 -17.44
CA ARG A 208 -19.13 -21.33 -17.43
C ARG A 208 -18.16 -22.21 -18.21
N LEU A 209 -18.52 -23.47 -18.48
CA LEU A 209 -17.67 -24.42 -19.22
C LEU A 209 -17.17 -23.87 -20.57
N PRO A 210 -18.00 -23.20 -21.41
CA PRO A 210 -17.53 -22.68 -22.69
C PRO A 210 -16.40 -21.65 -22.57
N ASN A 211 -16.36 -20.91 -21.46
CA ASN A 211 -15.35 -19.90 -21.20
C ASN A 211 -14.06 -20.47 -20.61
N ILE A 212 -13.97 -21.78 -20.34
CA ILE A 212 -12.76 -22.37 -19.78
C ILE A 212 -11.65 -22.36 -20.83
N VAL A 213 -10.63 -21.56 -20.59
CA VAL A 213 -9.43 -21.46 -21.44
C VAL A 213 -8.30 -22.34 -20.92
N SER A 214 -7.30 -22.65 -21.76
CA SER A 214 -6.08 -23.32 -21.31
C SER A 214 -5.24 -22.39 -20.42
N GLN A 215 -4.27 -22.95 -19.68
CA GLN A 215 -3.33 -22.13 -18.90
C GLN A 215 -2.50 -21.22 -19.80
N ASP A 216 -2.11 -21.68 -21.00
CA ASP A 216 -1.36 -20.87 -21.97
C ASP A 216 -2.20 -19.73 -22.53
N THR A 217 -3.48 -19.98 -22.88
CA THR A 217 -4.39 -18.91 -23.31
C THR A 217 -4.61 -17.89 -22.19
N LEU A 218 -4.80 -18.37 -20.95
CA LEU A 218 -4.92 -17.49 -19.79
C LEU A 218 -3.67 -16.64 -19.58
N ARG A 219 -2.48 -17.23 -19.74
CA ARG A 219 -1.20 -16.50 -19.67
C ARG A 219 -1.09 -15.44 -20.76
N GLN A 220 -1.39 -15.77 -22.01
CA GLN A 220 -1.37 -14.82 -23.14
C GLN A 220 -2.31 -13.63 -22.91
N ILE A 221 -3.52 -13.88 -22.39
CA ILE A 221 -4.46 -12.81 -22.01
C ILE A 221 -3.84 -11.92 -20.94
N GLY A 222 -3.25 -12.51 -19.90
CA GLY A 222 -2.60 -11.77 -18.82
C GLY A 222 -1.41 -10.94 -19.29
N GLU A 223 -0.54 -11.51 -20.13
CA GLU A 223 0.64 -10.83 -20.69
C GLU A 223 0.25 -9.66 -21.59
N ALA A 224 -0.80 -9.81 -22.40
CA ALA A 224 -1.34 -8.71 -23.20
C ALA A 224 -1.91 -7.57 -22.34
N ILE A 225 -2.59 -7.89 -21.24
CA ILE A 225 -3.09 -6.85 -20.31
C ILE A 225 -1.92 -6.13 -19.63
N VAL A 226 -0.87 -6.86 -19.25
CA VAL A 226 0.34 -6.28 -18.66
C VAL A 226 1.06 -5.38 -19.66
N SER A 227 1.08 -5.72 -20.96
CA SER A 227 1.72 -4.89 -21.98
C SER A 227 1.01 -3.55 -22.23
N TRP A 228 -0.26 -3.41 -21.82
CA TRP A 228 -0.98 -2.13 -21.83
C TRP A 228 -0.67 -1.25 -20.62
N HIS A 229 0.14 -1.72 -19.68
CA HIS A 229 0.48 -0.95 -18.49
C HIS A 229 1.29 0.30 -18.84
N VAL A 230 0.79 1.46 -18.41
CA VAL A 230 1.53 2.73 -18.48
C VAL A 230 1.94 3.13 -17.07
N PRO A 231 3.23 3.05 -16.70
CA PRO A 231 3.69 3.46 -15.37
C PRO A 231 3.22 4.86 -14.99
N PRO A 232 2.82 5.09 -13.73
CA PRO A 232 2.42 6.43 -13.30
C PRO A 232 3.61 7.39 -13.36
N GLU A 233 3.34 8.64 -13.70
CA GLU A 233 4.32 9.70 -13.52
C GLU A 233 4.61 9.88 -12.02
N ARG A 234 5.87 10.18 -11.72
CA ARG A 234 6.26 10.51 -10.34
C ARG A 234 5.51 11.78 -9.90
N PRO A 235 4.85 11.78 -8.73
CA PRO A 235 4.29 13.00 -8.16
C PRO A 235 5.40 14.04 -7.91
N ASP A 236 5.19 15.26 -8.37
CA ASP A 236 6.00 16.42 -8.01
C ASP A 236 5.21 17.27 -7.01
N TYR A 237 5.37 16.97 -5.72
CA TYR A 237 4.63 17.66 -4.65
C TYR A 237 4.97 19.14 -4.54
N ARG A 238 6.23 19.49 -4.88
CA ARG A 238 6.70 20.89 -4.90
C ARG A 238 5.91 21.70 -5.92
N LYS A 239 5.85 21.20 -7.16
CA LYS A 239 5.09 21.84 -8.24
C LYS A 239 3.59 21.81 -7.95
N HIS A 240 3.08 20.68 -7.47
CA HIS A 240 1.65 20.49 -7.23
C HIS A 240 1.06 21.47 -6.21
N TRP A 241 1.82 21.82 -5.16
CA TRP A 241 1.37 22.81 -4.16
C TRP A 241 1.98 24.19 -4.31
N GLY A 242 2.88 24.39 -5.27
CA GLY A 242 3.54 25.69 -5.48
C GLY A 242 4.51 26.07 -4.34
N ILE A 243 5.23 25.08 -3.78
CA ILE A 243 6.23 25.32 -2.73
C ILE A 243 7.36 26.18 -3.31
N THR A 244 7.62 27.32 -2.68
CA THR A 244 8.57 28.30 -3.18
C THR A 244 10.02 27.90 -2.87
N LYS A 245 10.99 28.44 -3.63
CA LYS A 245 12.41 28.20 -3.35
C LYS A 245 12.85 28.67 -1.96
N ALA A 246 12.21 29.72 -1.42
CA ALA A 246 12.48 30.20 -0.06
C ALA A 246 12.09 29.15 0.99
N GLU A 247 10.93 28.50 0.81
CA GLU A 247 10.46 27.45 1.70
C GLU A 247 11.33 26.19 1.65
N LEU A 248 12.01 25.91 0.53
CA LEU A 248 12.87 24.73 0.37
C LEU A 248 14.21 24.83 1.14
N THR A 249 14.47 25.95 1.81
CA THR A 249 15.65 26.06 2.66
C THR A 249 15.56 25.08 3.83
N PRO A 250 16.66 24.39 4.21
CA PRO A 250 16.66 23.52 5.38
C PRO A 250 16.21 24.29 6.61
N ARG A 251 15.36 23.66 7.42
CA ARG A 251 14.98 24.20 8.72
C ARG A 251 16.24 24.34 9.55
N GLN A 252 16.64 25.57 9.86
CA GLN A 252 17.68 25.78 10.85
C GLN A 252 17.13 25.28 12.19
N GLU A 253 17.82 24.32 12.82
CA GLU A 253 17.59 24.01 14.22
C GLU A 253 17.85 25.31 14.98
N THR A 254 16.79 25.97 15.45
CA THR A 254 16.92 27.07 16.39
C THR A 254 17.51 26.48 17.66
N ALA A 255 18.84 26.60 17.81
CA ALA A 255 19.47 26.56 19.11
C ALA A 255 18.87 27.71 19.91
N GLY A 256 17.89 27.39 20.76
CA GLY A 256 17.30 28.36 21.68
C GLY A 256 18.41 28.96 22.54
N THR A 257 18.58 30.27 22.45
CA THR A 257 19.27 31.05 23.47
C THR A 257 18.34 31.13 24.67
N ASP A 258 18.55 30.23 25.64
CA ASP A 258 17.95 30.33 26.97
C ASP A 258 18.62 31.47 27.72
N ASP A 259 17.86 32.53 27.96
CA ASP A 259 18.16 33.53 28.98
C ASP A 259 17.73 33.01 30.36
N GLN A 260 18.48 33.43 31.36
CA GLN A 260 18.65 32.77 32.64
C GLN A 260 17.41 32.75 33.55
N ASN A 261 17.42 31.71 34.41
CA ASN A 261 17.00 31.71 35.81
C ASN A 261 15.65 31.02 36.13
N SER A 262 15.70 29.72 36.49
CA SER A 262 14.90 29.13 37.57
C SER A 262 15.34 27.70 37.90
N THR A 263 15.61 27.53 39.18
CA THR A 263 16.19 26.41 39.91
C THR A 263 15.25 25.19 40.03
N ILE A 264 15.79 23.99 39.69
CA ILE A 264 15.50 22.64 40.20
C ILE A 264 14.25 21.84 39.68
N ASN A 265 14.61 20.67 39.13
CA ASN A 265 13.89 19.39 38.98
C ASN A 265 12.77 19.21 37.95
N SER A 266 13.15 18.70 36.77
CA SER A 266 12.82 17.31 36.38
C SER A 266 13.45 16.95 35.03
N SER A 267 14.30 15.93 35.08
CA SER A 267 14.93 15.27 33.94
C SER A 267 13.89 14.50 33.10
N SER A 268 13.74 14.88 31.84
CA SER A 268 13.15 14.01 30.81
C SER A 268 13.81 14.27 29.45
N SER A 269 15.06 13.81 29.32
CA SER A 269 15.70 13.67 28.01
C SER A 269 15.01 12.53 27.25
N ASN A 270 14.24 12.88 26.23
CA ASN A 270 13.65 11.92 25.31
C ASN A 270 14.77 11.28 24.48
N THR A 271 15.21 10.08 24.84
CA THR A 271 16.31 9.40 24.15
C THR A 271 15.76 8.26 23.29
N ASP A 272 15.75 8.47 21.97
CA ASP A 272 15.36 7.48 20.95
C ASP A 272 16.35 6.31 20.78
N TYR A 273 17.37 6.20 21.64
CA TYR A 273 18.40 5.18 21.53
C TYR A 273 18.25 4.13 22.62
N PHE A 274 18.44 2.86 22.25
CA PHE A 274 18.35 1.73 23.16
C PHE A 274 19.63 0.89 23.11
N CYS A 275 20.04 0.37 24.26
CA CYS A 275 21.14 -0.59 24.35
C CYS A 275 20.77 -1.89 23.64
N PHE A 276 21.61 -2.37 22.72
CA PHE A 276 21.39 -3.60 21.97
C PHE A 276 21.31 -4.85 22.87
N ALA A 277 22.02 -4.86 24.01
CA ALA A 277 22.10 -6.00 24.91
C ALA A 277 20.91 -6.07 25.89
N CYS A 278 20.66 -4.99 26.64
CA CYS A 278 19.64 -4.99 27.70
C CYS A 278 18.34 -4.25 27.34
N ARG A 279 18.27 -3.62 26.16
CA ARG A 279 17.12 -2.85 25.66
C ARG A 279 16.71 -1.64 26.50
N HIS A 280 17.51 -1.25 27.50
CA HIS A 280 17.28 -0.03 28.25
C HIS A 280 17.60 1.21 27.40
N SER A 281 16.88 2.30 27.64
CA SER A 281 17.12 3.59 26.98
C SER A 281 18.52 4.10 27.34
N ILE A 282 19.24 4.62 26.35
CA ILE A 282 20.58 5.17 26.50
C ILE A 282 20.63 6.57 25.89
N THR A 283 21.53 7.39 26.39
CA THR A 283 21.69 8.76 25.91
C THR A 283 22.25 8.80 24.48
N ARG A 284 21.97 9.89 23.74
CA ARG A 284 22.56 10.15 22.43
C ARG A 284 24.09 10.11 22.45
N ALA A 285 24.70 10.56 23.56
CA ALA A 285 26.14 10.51 23.75
C ALA A 285 26.68 9.07 23.82
N GLU A 286 25.98 8.17 24.52
CA GLU A 286 26.34 6.74 24.59
C GLU A 286 26.18 6.05 23.24
N ALA A 287 25.09 6.31 22.53
CA ALA A 287 24.88 5.77 21.19
C ALA A 287 25.95 6.25 20.20
N LYS A 288 26.25 7.56 20.20
CA LYS A 288 27.30 8.16 19.38
C LYS A 288 28.68 7.58 19.68
N PHE A 289 29.02 7.40 20.96
CA PHE A 289 30.29 6.79 21.37
C PHE A 289 30.50 5.39 20.76
N CYS A 290 29.43 4.60 20.66
CA CYS A 290 29.45 3.28 20.05
C CYS A 290 29.55 3.34 18.52
N PHE A 291 28.80 4.22 17.86
CA PHE A 291 28.81 4.37 16.40
C PHE A 291 30.14 4.91 15.87
N ASP A 292 30.73 5.89 16.56
CA ASP A 292 32.05 6.44 16.22
C ASP A 292 33.17 5.36 16.35
N ARG A 293 32.89 4.27 17.07
CA ARG A 293 33.78 3.11 17.25
C ARG A 293 33.16 1.84 16.69
N SER A 294 32.60 1.92 15.48
CA SER A 294 31.96 0.82 14.76
C SER A 294 32.81 -0.45 14.69
N LYS A 295 34.14 -0.34 14.57
CA LYS A 295 35.09 -1.47 14.60
C LYS A 295 35.09 -2.25 15.92
N ARG A 296 34.79 -1.59 17.04
CA ARG A 296 34.71 -2.20 18.39
C ARG A 296 33.30 -2.72 18.69
N PHE A 297 32.27 -1.99 18.26
CA PHE A 297 30.87 -2.25 18.65
C PHE A 297 30.00 -2.82 17.53
N GLY A 298 30.59 -3.18 16.38
CA GLY A 298 29.87 -3.81 15.26
C GLY A 298 28.71 -2.97 14.71
N GLY A 299 28.80 -1.64 14.82
CA GLY A 299 27.74 -0.71 14.41
C GLY A 299 26.51 -0.67 15.32
N LYS A 300 26.57 -1.27 16.52
CA LYS A 300 25.47 -1.33 17.49
C LYS A 300 25.72 -0.41 18.68
N ALA A 301 24.66 0.09 19.31
CA ALA A 301 24.74 0.95 20.49
C ALA A 301 24.59 0.16 21.79
N TYR A 302 25.38 0.51 22.82
CA TYR A 302 25.42 -0.17 24.11
C TYR A 302 25.43 0.85 25.26
N CYS A 303 24.85 0.53 26.42
CA CYS A 303 25.00 1.33 27.64
C CYS A 303 26.43 1.22 28.20
N ARG A 304 26.83 2.13 29.10
CA ARG A 304 28.19 2.15 29.68
C ARG A 304 28.65 0.80 30.25
N ASP A 305 27.78 0.06 30.93
CA ASP A 305 28.13 -1.24 31.51
C ASP A 305 28.46 -2.29 30.42
N HIS A 306 27.64 -2.36 29.38
CA HIS A 306 27.87 -3.26 28.25
C HIS A 306 28.98 -2.76 27.30
N GLN A 307 29.33 -1.48 27.35
CA GLN A 307 30.53 -0.99 26.66
C GLN A 307 31.82 -1.48 27.33
N ALA A 308 31.81 -1.69 28.66
CA ALA A 308 32.97 -2.18 29.41
C ALA A 308 33.22 -3.68 29.17
N SER A 309 32.16 -4.47 28.94
CA SER A 309 32.25 -5.91 28.66
C SER A 309 32.74 -6.26 27.25
N ILE A 310 32.78 -5.29 26.32
CA ILE A 310 33.28 -5.49 24.95
C ILE A 310 34.77 -5.11 24.89
N PRO A 311 35.69 -6.09 24.79
CA PRO A 311 37.12 -5.84 24.85
C PRO A 311 37.59 -4.95 23.69
N ARG A 312 38.53 -4.04 23.97
CA ARG A 312 39.23 -3.28 22.92
C ARG A 312 40.17 -4.26 22.21
N ARG A 313 39.92 -4.58 20.94
CA ARG A 313 40.92 -5.31 20.12
C ARG A 313 42.22 -4.51 20.15
N SER A 314 43.25 -5.06 20.79
CA SER A 314 44.61 -4.54 20.68
C SER A 314 45.11 -4.82 19.27
N GLN A 315 45.65 -3.80 18.61
CA GLN A 315 46.43 -4.01 17.40
C GLN A 315 47.68 -4.79 17.82
N ARG A 316 47.72 -6.09 17.55
CA ARG A 316 48.97 -6.84 17.46
C ARG A 316 49.16 -7.24 16.01
N SER A 317 50.04 -6.48 15.38
CA SER A 317 50.75 -6.67 14.11
C SER A 317 50.56 -8.02 13.42
N GLU A 318 49.99 -7.98 12.21
CA GLU A 318 50.42 -8.84 11.12
C GLU A 318 51.84 -8.37 10.71
N ARG A 319 52.85 -9.21 10.97
CA ARG A 319 54.15 -9.15 10.29
C ARG A 319 54.37 -10.51 9.64
N TYR A 320 54.53 -10.45 8.33
CA TYR A 320 54.98 -11.48 7.37
C TYR A 320 54.13 -12.75 7.25
#